data_AF-A0A914RQM5-F1
#
_entry.id   AF-A0A914RQM5-F1
#
_cell.length_a   1.000
_cell.length_b   1.000
_cell.length_c   1.000
_cell.angle_alpha   90.00
_cell.angle_beta   90.00
_cell.angle_gamma   90.00
#
_symmetry.space_group_name_H-M   'P 1'
#
loop_
_entity.id
_entity.type
_entity.pdbx_description
1 polymer ?
#
loop_
_entity_poly.entity_id
_entity_poly.type
_entity_poly.pdbx_seq_one_letter_code
_entity_poly.pdbx_strand_id
1 'polypeptide(L)' 'MARVLFTYSPAHEDELALKEVGAMVTIISKTCPDPGWYLGELDGKRGLIPDNFVEIVRSPASGTTESHKNIPASTVSV' A
#
# COMPACT_ATOMS: atom_id res chain seq x y z
N MET A 1 -10.04 2.17 2.85
CA MET A 1 -9.63 3.21 1.88
C MET A 1 -8.19 3.62 2.18
N ALA A 2 -7.50 4.19 1.21
CA ALA A 2 -6.16 4.74 1.37
C ALA A 2 -6.03 6.10 0.68
N ARG A 3 -5.11 6.93 1.17
CA ARG A 3 -4.80 8.25 0.65
C ARG A 3 -3.53 8.18 -0.17
N VAL A 4 -3.55 8.71 -1.39
CA VAL A 4 -2.34 8.82 -2.20
C VAL A 4 -1.39 9.85 -1.59
N LEU A 5 -0.15 9.46 -1.34
CA LEU A 5 0.90 10.34 -0.84
C LEU A 5 1.77 10.90 -1.98
N PHE A 6 1.97 10.09 -3.04
CA PHE A 6 2.81 10.45 -4.18
C PHE A 6 2.17 9.98 -5.48
N THR A 7 2.42 10.72 -6.57
CA THR A 7 1.98 10.30 -7.90
C THR A 7 2.79 9.10 -8.39
N TYR A 8 2.14 8.18 -9.07
CA TYR A 8 2.73 6.95 -9.59
C TYR A 8 2.25 6.70 -11.03
N SER A 9 3.20 6.51 -11.94
CA SER A 9 2.93 6.11 -13.32
C SER A 9 3.13 4.59 -13.42
N PRO A 10 2.09 3.84 -13.81
CA PRO A 10 2.18 2.40 -13.93
C PRO A 10 3.16 2.01 -15.04
N ALA A 11 3.99 1.03 -14.77
CA ALA A 11 4.88 0.38 -15.74
C ALA A 11 4.18 -0.78 -16.47
N HIS A 12 3.21 -1.41 -15.81
CA HIS A 12 2.45 -2.55 -16.35
C HIS A 12 0.94 -2.25 -16.37
N GLU A 13 0.20 -2.96 -17.23
CA GLU A 13 -1.26 -2.77 -17.37
C GLU A 13 -2.06 -3.18 -16.13
N ASP A 14 -1.50 -4.08 -15.33
CA ASP A 14 -2.08 -4.55 -14.08
C ASP A 14 -1.92 -3.56 -12.92
N GLU A 15 -1.17 -2.47 -13.12
CA GLU A 15 -0.90 -1.45 -12.10
C GLU A 15 -1.84 -0.24 -12.19
N LEU A 16 -2.13 0.36 -11.04
CA LEU A 16 -3.05 1.49 -10.96
C LEU A 16 -2.29 2.82 -10.97
N ALA A 17 -2.66 3.70 -11.91
CA ALA A 17 -2.10 5.05 -11.97
C ALA A 17 -2.58 5.93 -10.81
N LEU A 18 -1.63 6.47 -10.04
CA LEU A 18 -1.90 7.46 -9.00
C LEU A 18 -1.59 8.84 -9.56
N LYS A 19 -2.63 9.56 -10.00
CA LYS A 19 -2.46 10.84 -10.71
C LYS A 19 -2.41 12.06 -9.80
N GLU A 20 -3.04 11.97 -8.62
CA GLU A 20 -3.22 13.12 -7.73
C GLU A 20 -2.87 12.74 -6.29
N VAL A 21 -2.01 13.55 -5.66
CA VAL A 21 -1.69 13.42 -4.24
C VAL A 21 -2.88 13.87 -3.41
N GLY A 22 -3.25 13.06 -2.42
CA GLY A 22 -4.42 13.27 -1.57
C GLY A 22 -5.69 12.57 -2.06
N ALA A 23 -5.68 11.98 -3.27
CA ALA A 23 -6.81 11.22 -3.78
C ALA A 23 -7.13 10.01 -2.87
N MET A 24 -8.42 9.69 -2.72
CA MET A 24 -8.85 8.48 -2.01
C MET A 24 -8.97 7.31 -2.97
N VAL A 25 -8.24 6.24 -2.67
CA VAL A 25 -8.31 4.98 -3.38
C VAL A 25 -8.97 3.91 -2.52
N THR A 26 -9.80 3.07 -3.14
CA THR A 26 -10.43 1.96 -2.45
C THR A 26 -9.48 0.78 -2.45
N ILE A 27 -9.05 0.32 -1.28
CA ILE A 27 -8.23 -0.89 -1.17
C ILE A 27 -9.15 -2.11 -1.16
N ILE A 28 -9.02 -2.95 -2.19
CA ILE A 28 -9.77 -4.20 -2.35
C ILE A 28 -9.09 -5.34 -1.59
N SER A 29 -7.77 -5.51 -1.78
CA SER A 29 -6.97 -6.53 -1.10
C SER A 29 -5.59 -6.01 -0.74
N LYS A 30 -5.14 -6.31 0.47
CA LYS A 30 -3.75 -6.06 0.92
C LYS A 30 -2.85 -7.29 0.76
N THR A 31 -3.44 -8.44 0.43
CA THR A 31 -2.74 -9.70 0.28
C THR A 31 -2.75 -10.06 -1.19
N CYS A 32 -1.68 -9.67 -1.87
CA CYS A 32 -1.41 -9.98 -3.26
C CYS A 32 -0.19 -10.93 -3.32
N PRO A 33 0.00 -11.69 -4.41
CA PRO A 33 1.20 -12.53 -4.57
C PRO A 33 2.50 -11.71 -4.53
N ASP A 34 2.43 -10.44 -4.92
CA ASP A 34 3.55 -9.50 -4.83
C ASP A 34 3.57 -8.78 -3.47
N PRO A 35 4.61 -9.00 -2.64
CA PRO A 35 4.75 -8.33 -1.36
C PRO A 35 5.01 -6.83 -1.55
N GLY A 36 4.29 -5.99 -0.80
CA GLY A 36 4.37 -4.52 -0.92
C GLY A 36 3.37 -3.92 -1.92
N TRP A 37 2.48 -4.73 -2.48
CA TRP A 37 1.45 -4.26 -3.41
C TRP A 37 0.04 -4.53 -2.89
N TYR A 38 -0.80 -3.51 -2.99
CA TYR A 38 -2.22 -3.58 -2.68
C TYR A 38 -3.04 -3.56 -3.95
N LEU A 39 -4.03 -4.43 -4.06
CA LEU A 39 -5.04 -4.33 -5.09
C LEU A 39 -6.03 -3.24 -4.69
N GLY A 40 -6.16 -2.20 -5.50
CA GLY A 40 -7.14 -1.14 -5.27
C GLY A 40 -7.88 -0.69 -6.52
N GLU A 41 -8.85 0.19 -6.30
CA GLU A 41 -9.73 0.74 -7.32
C GLU A 41 -9.82 2.26 -7.20
N LEU A 42 -9.62 2.94 -8.32
CA LEU A 42 -9.74 4.39 -8.48
C LEU A 42 -10.45 4.69 -9.80
N ASP A 43 -11.49 5.53 -9.79
CA ASP A 43 -12.28 5.88 -10.98
C ASP A 43 -12.81 4.65 -11.76
N GLY A 44 -13.17 3.58 -11.03
CA GLY A 44 -13.64 2.31 -11.62
C GLY A 44 -12.55 1.48 -12.30
N LYS A 45 -11.28 1.91 -12.25
CA LYS A 45 -10.12 1.13 -12.71
C LYS A 45 -9.51 0.39 -11.53
N ARG A 46 -9.22 -0.89 -11.72
CA ARG A 46 -8.57 -1.75 -10.74
C ARG A 46 -7.13 -2.01 -11.14
N GLY A 47 -6.24 -2.04 -10.16
CA GLY A 47 -4.85 -2.41 -10.39
C GLY A 47 -4.06 -2.47 -9.10
N LEU A 48 -2.81 -2.89 -9.23
CA LEU A 48 -1.83 -2.96 -8.17
C LEU A 48 -1.32 -1.57 -7.83
N ILE A 49 -1.26 -1.27 -6.54
CA ILE A 49 -0.81 -0.01 -5.97
C ILE A 49 0.37 -0.32 -5.05
N PRO A 50 1.52 0.36 -5.22
CA PRO A 50 2.62 0.19 -4.28
C PRO A 50 2.25 0.79 -2.93
N ASP A 51 2.40 0.01 -1.85
CA ASP A 51 1.99 0.42 -0.50
C ASP A 51 2.74 1.68 -0.03
N ASN A 52 4.01 1.81 -0.38
CA ASN A 52 4.84 2.97 -0.06
C ASN A 52 4.33 4.31 -0.62
N PHE A 53 3.41 4.29 -1.59
CA PHE A 53 2.84 5.48 -2.22
C PHE A 53 1.47 5.86 -1.65
N VAL A 54 0.89 5.02 -0.79
CA VAL A 54 -0.45 5.22 -0.23
C VAL A 54 -0.47 5.01 1.28
N GLU A 55 -1.20 5.87 1.99
CA GLU A 55 -1.42 5.73 3.42
C GLU A 55 -2.80 5.14 3.68
N ILE A 56 -2.87 4.01 4.37
CA ILE A 56 -4.16 3.44 4.78
C ILE A 56 -4.85 4.38 5.78
N VAL A 57 -5.95 5.01 5.35
CA VAL A 57 -6.77 5.84 6.22
C VAL A 57 -7.67 4.91 7.04
N ARG A 58 -7.27 4.62 8.27
CA ARG A 58 -8.15 3.97 9.26
C ARG A 58 -9.02 5.07 9.88
N SER A 59 -10.33 4.91 9.83
CA SER A 59 -11.25 5.67 10.70
C SER A 59 -10.77 5.52 12.15
N PRO A 60 -10.86 6.56 13.01
CA PRO A 60 -10.27 6.56 14.35
C PRO A 60 -10.88 5.54 15.35
N ALA A 61 -11.70 4.59 14.89
CA ALA A 61 -12.14 3.45 15.67
C ALA A 61 -11.31 2.20 15.26
N SER A 62 -10.42 1.80 16.16
CA SER A 62 -9.64 0.55 16.16
C SER A 62 -8.24 0.61 15.51
N GLY A 63 -7.24 0.77 16.38
CA GLY A 63 -5.85 0.47 16.07
C GLY A 63 -5.65 -1.03 15.84
N THR A 64 -4.77 -1.38 14.89
CA THR A 64 -4.12 -2.69 14.83
C THR A 64 -2.87 -2.57 13.96
N THR A 65 -1.73 -2.43 14.65
CA THR A 65 -0.41 -3.03 14.38
C THR A 65 -0.10 -3.44 12.93
N GLU A 66 0.83 -2.73 12.30
CA GLU A 66 1.72 -3.35 11.31
C GLU A 66 3.05 -3.63 11.99
N SER A 67 3.28 -4.92 12.17
CA SER A 67 4.49 -5.54 12.68
C SER A 67 5.71 -5.03 11.92
N HIS A 68 6.45 -4.13 12.56
CA HIS A 68 7.83 -3.87 12.20
C HIS A 68 8.59 -5.19 12.33
N LYS A 69 8.98 -5.71 11.16
CA LYS A 69 9.78 -6.91 10.93
C LYS A 69 10.72 -7.20 12.10
N ASN A 70 10.47 -8.33 12.78
CA ASN A 70 11.38 -8.95 13.73
C ASN A 70 12.76 -9.09 13.08
N ILE A 71 13.70 -8.21 13.43
CA ILE A 71 15.12 -8.52 13.34
C ILE A 71 15.48 -9.26 14.63
N PRO A 72 15.77 -10.58 14.64
CA PRO A 72 16.51 -11.12 15.76
C PRO A 72 17.89 -10.45 15.72
N ALA A 73 18.23 -9.75 16.80
CA ALA A 73 19.59 -9.31 17.06
C ALA A 73 20.47 -10.55 17.23
N SER A 74 20.97 -11.11 16.13
CA SER A 74 22.12 -12.00 16.18
C SER A 74 23.35 -11.14 16.37
N THR A 75 23.66 -10.89 17.64
CA THR A 75 25.00 -10.52 18.08
C THR A 75 25.95 -11.60 17.56
N VAL A 76 26.73 -11.26 16.53
CA VAL A 76 27.87 -12.10 16.16
C VAL A 76 28.96 -11.77 17.18
N SER A 77 29.09 -12.64 18.18
CA SER A 77 30.25 -12.67 19.04
C SER A 77 31.38 -13.37 18.28
N VAL A 78 32.39 -12.61 17.83
CA VAL A 78 33.77 -13.08 17.64
C VAL A 78 34.74 -11.96 17.98
#